data_AF-A0A2A4MJ30-F1
#
_entry.id   AF-A0A2A4MJ30-F1
#
_cell.length_a   1.000
_cell.length_b   1.000
_cell.length_c   1.000
_cell.angle_alpha   90.00
_cell.angle_beta   90.00
_cell.angle_gamma   90.00
#
_symmetry.space_group_name_H-M   'P 1'
#
loop_
_entity.id
_entity.type
_entity.pdbx_description
1 polymer ?
#
loop_
_entity_poly.entity_id
_entity_poly.type
_entity_poly.pdbx_seq_one_letter_code
_entity_poly.pdbx_strand_id
1 'polypeptide(L)'
;MTLIPNQHVIDSVADALQYISYYHPLDFIKAVNEAYEREESTAAKDAMAQILINSRLCAEGKRPICQDTGIVTVFVKVGMKVQFEGDKTLADMINEGVRRAYTHPDNILRASILSDPAGQRKNTKDNTPAVIHTELVKGSEIEIKIAAKGGGSENKAKLVMLNPSDSIVDWVIKTLPTMGAGWCPPGMLGIGIGGTAEKAAVLAKESLMDPIDIHELRKRGPANRIEELRLEIMDKANALGIGAQGLGGLTTV
;
A
#
# COMPACT_ATOMS: atom_id res chain seq x y z
N MET A 1 -27.39 19.24 1.40
CA MET A 1 -26.39 18.79 0.42
C MET A 1 -25.09 19.46 0.78
N THR A 2 -23.97 18.75 0.74
CA THR A 2 -22.65 19.31 1.02
C THR A 2 -22.00 19.64 -0.31
N LEU A 3 -21.64 20.91 -0.52
CA LEU A 3 -20.86 21.32 -1.68
C LEU A 3 -19.37 21.22 -1.32
N ILE A 4 -18.62 20.44 -2.10
CA ILE A 4 -17.18 20.27 -1.95
C ILE A 4 -16.49 21.10 -3.05
N PRO A 5 -15.71 22.14 -2.68
CA PRO A 5 -14.89 22.87 -3.64
C PRO A 5 -13.88 21.95 -4.32
N ASN A 6 -13.67 22.13 -5.62
CA ASN A 6 -12.71 21.31 -6.38
C ASN A 6 -11.31 21.36 -5.78
N GLN A 7 -10.94 22.55 -5.32
CA GLN A 7 -9.63 22.81 -4.75
C GLN A 7 -9.36 21.97 -3.50
N HIS A 8 -10.39 21.68 -2.68
CA HIS A 8 -10.23 20.85 -1.49
C HIS A 8 -9.85 19.41 -1.84
N VAL A 9 -10.42 18.84 -2.91
CA VAL A 9 -10.07 17.49 -3.37
C VAL A 9 -8.65 17.48 -3.94
N ILE A 10 -8.33 18.46 -4.78
CA ILE A 10 -7.02 18.59 -5.44
C ILE A 10 -5.91 18.73 -4.40
N ASP A 11 -6.06 19.64 -3.43
CA ASP A 11 -5.05 19.89 -2.40
C ASP A 11 -4.93 18.72 -1.44
N SER A 12 -6.05 18.12 -1.01
CA SER A 12 -6.00 16.94 -0.13
C SER A 12 -5.27 15.76 -0.78
N VAL A 13 -5.47 15.53 -2.08
CA VAL A 13 -4.74 14.49 -2.82
C VAL A 13 -3.26 14.84 -2.94
N ALA A 14 -2.95 16.10 -3.28
CA ALA A 14 -1.56 16.53 -3.45
C ALA A 14 -0.77 16.45 -2.13
N ASP A 15 -1.35 16.98 -1.05
CA ASP A 15 -0.76 17.00 0.29
C ASP A 15 -0.60 15.59 0.85
N ALA A 16 -1.60 14.71 0.66
CA ALA A 16 -1.51 13.32 1.10
C ALA A 16 -0.38 12.58 0.39
N LEU A 17 -0.26 12.72 -0.94
CA LEU A 17 0.81 12.08 -1.72
C LEU A 17 2.20 12.59 -1.33
N GLN A 18 2.32 13.89 -1.07
CA GLN A 18 3.55 14.49 -0.55
C GLN A 18 3.87 13.92 0.84
N TYR A 19 2.89 13.90 1.75
CA TYR A 19 3.04 13.38 3.10
C TYR A 19 3.51 11.92 3.12
N ILE A 20 2.82 11.02 2.41
CA ILE A 20 3.17 9.59 2.39
C ILE A 20 4.46 9.30 1.62
N SER A 21 4.99 10.26 0.84
CA SER A 21 6.24 10.06 0.13
C SER A 21 7.44 9.98 1.08
N TYR A 22 7.39 10.68 2.22
CA TYR A 22 8.51 10.77 3.16
C TYR A 22 8.17 10.40 4.62
N TYR A 23 6.91 10.09 4.93
CA TYR A 23 6.52 9.52 6.22
C TYR A 23 5.98 8.09 6.07
N HIS A 24 6.57 7.16 6.81
CA HIS A 24 5.91 5.90 7.15
C HIS A 24 4.91 6.13 8.29
N PRO A 25 3.82 5.35 8.35
CA PRO A 25 2.90 5.39 9.47
C PRO A 25 3.56 4.81 10.74
N LEU A 26 3.10 5.27 11.91
CA LEU A 26 3.70 4.92 13.20
C LEU A 26 3.64 3.42 13.49
N ASP A 27 2.56 2.76 13.09
CA ASP A 27 2.37 1.32 13.27
C ASP A 27 3.38 0.49 12.47
N PHE A 28 3.73 0.92 11.25
CA PHE A 28 4.81 0.32 10.46
C PHE A 28 6.16 0.45 11.17
N ILE A 29 6.49 1.65 11.67
CA ILE A 29 7.75 1.87 12.39
C ILE A 29 7.84 1.02 13.65
N LYS A 30 6.74 0.93 14.42
CA LYS A 30 6.68 0.06 15.61
C LYS A 30 6.87 -1.41 15.25
N ALA A 31 6.18 -1.90 14.23
CA ALA A 31 6.28 -3.29 13.79
C ALA A 31 7.70 -3.66 13.34
N VAL A 32 8.34 -2.81 12.50
CA VAL A 32 9.72 -3.03 12.06
C VAL A 32 10.70 -2.93 13.23
N ASN A 33 10.49 -2.01 14.17
CA ASN A 33 11.34 -1.90 15.36
C ASN A 33 11.22 -3.14 16.26
N GLU A 34 10.00 -3.64 16.50
CA GLU A 34 9.78 -4.89 17.26
C GLU A 34 10.38 -6.12 16.56
N ALA A 35 10.41 -6.14 15.23
CA ALA A 35 11.12 -7.17 14.45
C ALA A 35 12.64 -7.04 14.59
N TYR A 36 13.17 -5.81 14.47
CA TYR A 36 14.60 -5.50 14.62
C TYR A 36 15.16 -5.93 15.99
N GLU A 37 14.44 -5.64 17.08
CA GLU A 37 14.88 -5.98 18.44
C GLU A 37 14.99 -7.50 18.66
N ARG A 38 14.12 -8.28 18.01
CA ARG A 38 14.07 -9.74 18.13
C ARG A 38 14.96 -10.47 17.13
N GLU A 39 15.41 -9.80 16.07
CA GLU A 39 16.18 -10.44 14.99
C GLU A 39 17.55 -10.91 15.48
N GLU A 40 17.89 -12.13 15.06
CA GLU A 40 19.14 -12.83 15.41
C GLU A 40 20.13 -12.81 14.24
N SER A 41 19.64 -12.83 12.99
CA SER A 41 20.49 -12.72 11.81
C SER A 41 21.05 -11.31 11.66
N THR A 42 22.37 -11.15 11.76
CA THR A 42 23.05 -9.86 11.58
C THR A 42 22.65 -9.18 10.28
N ALA A 43 22.62 -9.92 9.16
CA ALA A 43 22.29 -9.36 7.86
C ALA A 43 20.84 -8.85 7.79
N ALA A 44 19.89 -9.59 8.36
CA ALA A 44 18.48 -9.18 8.39
C ALA A 44 18.26 -8.00 9.35
N LYS A 45 18.96 -8.00 10.49
CA LYS A 45 18.93 -6.93 11.48
C LYS A 45 19.47 -5.63 10.90
N ASP A 46 20.59 -5.69 10.16
CA ASP A 46 21.16 -4.54 9.47
C ASP A 46 20.23 -4.01 8.37
N ALA A 47 19.56 -4.90 7.63
CA ALA A 47 18.56 -4.50 6.63
C ALA A 47 17.37 -3.76 7.27
N MET A 48 16.86 -4.23 8.42
CA MET A 48 15.80 -3.52 9.14
C MET A 48 16.29 -2.19 9.73
N ALA A 49 17.52 -2.13 10.24
CA ALA A 49 18.12 -0.88 10.70
C ALA A 49 18.20 0.15 9.56
N GLN A 50 18.56 -0.27 8.34
CA GLN A 50 18.56 0.60 7.17
C GLN A 50 17.17 1.15 6.86
N ILE A 51 16.12 0.34 6.97
CA ILE A 51 14.72 0.80 6.77
C ILE A 51 14.37 1.88 7.80
N LEU A 52 14.67 1.65 9.08
CA LEU A 52 14.37 2.58 10.16
C LEU A 52 15.16 3.89 10.03
N ILE A 53 16.46 3.81 9.74
CA ILE A 53 17.32 4.97 9.50
C ILE A 53 16.85 5.75 8.28
N ASN A 54 16.57 5.08 7.16
CA ASN A 54 16.04 5.71 5.96
C ASN A 54 14.73 6.43 6.24
N SER A 55 13.81 5.79 6.96
CA SER A 55 12.54 6.42 7.35
C SER A 55 12.74 7.71 8.14
N ARG A 56 13.69 7.74 9.07
CA ARG A 56 14.03 8.94 9.84
C ARG A 56 14.61 10.03 8.94
N LEU A 57 15.59 9.69 8.10
CA LEU A 57 16.26 10.65 7.21
C LEU A 57 15.28 11.25 6.19
N CYS A 58 14.35 10.45 5.68
CA CYS A 58 13.29 10.90 4.78
C CYS A 58 12.33 11.87 5.48
N ALA A 59 11.89 11.54 6.70
CA ALA A 59 11.02 12.40 7.50
C ALA A 59 11.67 13.76 7.82
N GLU A 60 12.93 13.76 8.27
CA GLU A 60 13.67 14.99 8.59
C GLU A 60 14.02 15.80 7.32
N GLY A 61 14.43 15.12 6.25
CA GLY A 61 14.88 15.72 5.00
C GLY A 61 13.78 16.03 3.99
N LYS A 62 12.53 15.62 4.26
CA LYS A 62 11.39 15.67 3.33
C LYS A 62 11.74 15.10 1.94
N ARG A 63 12.38 13.92 1.92
CA ARG A 63 12.80 13.22 0.70
C ARG A 63 12.08 11.90 0.55
N PRO A 64 11.77 11.45 -0.67
CA PRO A 64 11.02 10.23 -0.87
C PRO A 64 11.72 9.02 -0.25
N ILE A 65 10.96 8.18 0.45
CA ILE A 65 11.43 6.96 1.12
C ILE A 65 12.07 5.98 0.13
N CYS A 66 11.58 5.95 -1.09
CA CYS A 66 12.01 5.03 -2.14
C CYS A 66 12.19 5.78 -3.46
N GLN A 67 13.16 5.34 -4.27
CA GLN A 67 13.34 5.83 -5.64
C GLN A 67 12.11 5.56 -6.51
N ASP A 68 11.35 4.52 -6.17
CA ASP A 68 10.06 4.23 -6.76
C ASP A 68 8.95 4.87 -5.94
N THR A 69 8.55 6.07 -6.34
CA THR A 69 7.46 6.83 -5.71
C THR A 69 6.07 6.32 -6.11
N GLY A 70 5.99 5.18 -6.80
CA GLY A 70 4.78 4.38 -6.95
C GLY A 70 3.74 4.88 -7.96
N ILE A 71 2.81 3.97 -8.27
CA ILE A 71 1.60 4.21 -9.06
C ILE A 71 0.51 4.65 -8.07
N VAL A 72 -0.15 5.78 -8.34
CA VAL A 72 -1.20 6.25 -7.44
C VAL A 72 -2.45 5.41 -7.60
N THR A 73 -2.88 4.79 -6.50
CA THR A 73 -4.16 4.09 -6.37
C THR A 73 -5.01 4.82 -5.35
N VAL A 74 -6.26 5.12 -5.70
CA VAL A 74 -7.18 5.90 -4.87
C VAL A 74 -8.46 5.12 -4.65
N PHE A 75 -8.86 4.95 -3.39
CA PHE A 75 -10.18 4.46 -3.00
C PHE A 75 -11.00 5.65 -2.50
N VAL A 76 -12.09 5.96 -3.19
CA VAL A 76 -12.95 7.09 -2.85
C VAL A 76 -14.34 6.59 -2.51
N LYS A 77 -14.84 7.01 -1.35
CA LYS A 77 -16.25 6.89 -0.99
C LYS A 77 -16.90 8.25 -1.09
N VAL A 78 -17.93 8.37 -1.92
CA VAL A 78 -18.67 9.62 -2.13
C VAL A 78 -20.05 9.48 -1.52
N GLY A 79 -20.35 10.30 -0.51
CA GLY A 79 -21.68 10.40 0.07
C GLY A 79 -22.72 10.86 -0.96
N MET A 80 -23.87 10.20 -1.03
CA MET A 80 -24.96 10.51 -1.97
C MET A 80 -25.52 11.94 -1.83
N LYS A 81 -25.21 12.66 -0.74
CA LYS A 81 -25.59 14.07 -0.52
C LYS A 81 -24.45 15.06 -0.83
N VAL A 82 -23.34 14.59 -1.40
CA VAL A 82 -22.21 15.40 -1.87
C VAL A 82 -22.49 15.94 -3.27
N GLN A 83 -22.15 17.19 -3.49
CA GLN A 83 -22.02 17.81 -4.80
C GLN A 83 -20.63 18.42 -4.91
N PHE A 84 -20.05 18.40 -6.11
CA PHE A 84 -18.77 19.05 -6.38
C PHE A 84 -19.02 20.40 -7.06
N GLU A 85 -18.18 21.38 -6.74
CA GLU A 85 -18.24 22.71 -7.36
C GLU A 85 -17.82 22.68 -8.83
N GLY A 86 -18.47 23.46 -9.70
CA GLY A 86 -18.06 23.55 -11.12
C GLY A 86 -18.34 22.27 -11.93
N ASP A 87 -17.51 22.01 -12.95
CA ASP A 87 -17.75 21.02 -14.00
C ASP A 87 -16.69 19.89 -14.06
N LYS A 88 -15.67 19.93 -13.19
CA LYS A 88 -14.62 18.91 -13.16
C LYS A 88 -15.18 17.58 -12.65
N THR A 89 -14.79 16.49 -13.31
CA THR A 89 -15.07 15.16 -12.76
C THR A 89 -14.20 14.90 -11.54
N LEU A 90 -14.62 13.95 -10.68
CA LEU A 90 -13.79 13.49 -9.57
C LEU A 90 -12.42 12.97 -10.04
N ALA A 91 -12.37 12.32 -11.21
CA ALA A 91 -11.13 11.86 -11.80
C ALA A 91 -10.21 13.01 -12.23
N ASP A 92 -10.76 14.10 -12.77
CA ASP A 92 -9.96 15.29 -13.12
C ASP A 92 -9.34 15.93 -11.88
N MET A 93 -10.12 16.07 -10.81
CA MET A 93 -9.65 16.62 -9.54
C MET A 93 -8.54 15.75 -8.92
N ILE A 94 -8.72 14.44 -8.88
CA ILE A 94 -7.72 13.52 -8.33
C ILE A 94 -6.44 13.55 -9.17
N ASN A 95 -6.54 13.47 -10.50
CA ASN A 95 -5.37 13.48 -11.37
C ASN A 95 -4.63 14.83 -11.35
N GLU A 96 -5.34 15.93 -11.14
CA GLU A 96 -4.70 17.23 -10.92
C GLU A 96 -3.94 17.26 -9.58
N GLY A 97 -4.50 16.70 -8.50
CA GLY A 97 -3.78 16.54 -7.23
C GLY A 97 -2.54 15.66 -7.37
N VAL A 98 -2.64 14.55 -8.12
CA VAL A 98 -1.49 13.67 -8.45
C VAL A 98 -0.42 14.43 -9.20
N ARG A 99 -0.79 15.14 -10.27
CA ARG A 99 0.14 15.96 -11.05
C ARG A 99 0.89 16.94 -10.15
N ARG A 100 0.16 17.70 -9.33
CA ARG A 100 0.74 18.69 -8.39
C ARG A 100 1.68 18.05 -7.39
N ALA A 101 1.31 16.90 -6.81
CA ALA A 101 2.21 16.17 -5.91
C ALA A 101 3.49 15.74 -6.62
N TYR A 102 3.41 15.14 -7.80
CA TYR A 102 4.60 14.59 -8.45
C TYR A 102 5.51 15.66 -9.05
N THR A 103 4.97 16.83 -9.39
CA THR A 103 5.75 17.98 -9.88
C THR A 103 6.01 19.04 -8.81
N HIS A 104 5.84 18.72 -7.52
CA HIS A 104 6.02 19.68 -6.43
C HIS A 104 7.48 20.17 -6.40
N PRO A 105 7.75 21.49 -6.44
CA PRO A 105 9.10 22.03 -6.61
C PRO A 105 10.06 21.65 -5.48
N ASP A 106 9.55 21.57 -4.25
CA ASP A 106 10.37 21.26 -3.06
C ASP A 106 10.60 19.74 -2.85
N ASN A 107 9.86 18.88 -3.55
CA ASN A 107 9.96 17.42 -3.44
C ASN A 107 9.42 16.74 -4.70
N ILE A 108 10.23 16.78 -5.75
CA ILE A 108 9.88 16.17 -7.05
C ILE A 108 9.89 14.65 -6.91
N LEU A 109 8.75 14.03 -7.23
CA LEU A 109 8.60 12.57 -7.20
C LEU A 109 8.87 11.98 -8.59
N ARG A 110 9.17 10.67 -8.64
CA ARG A 110 9.47 9.98 -9.90
C ARG A 110 8.19 9.59 -10.64
N ALA A 111 7.93 10.21 -11.79
CA ALA A 111 6.89 9.76 -12.71
C ALA A 111 7.23 8.41 -13.35
N SER A 112 6.36 7.42 -13.16
CA SER A 112 6.54 6.03 -13.60
C SER A 112 5.47 5.56 -14.59
N ILE A 113 4.43 6.36 -14.84
CA ILE A 113 3.33 6.02 -15.76
C ILE A 113 3.70 6.27 -17.22
N LEU A 114 3.21 5.38 -18.10
CA LEU A 114 3.38 5.43 -19.54
C LEU A 114 2.02 5.67 -20.22
N SER A 115 1.94 6.62 -21.14
CA SER A 115 0.68 6.95 -21.84
C SER A 115 0.28 5.92 -22.89
N ASP A 116 1.26 5.24 -23.50
CA ASP A 116 1.05 4.19 -24.49
C ASP A 116 1.81 2.92 -24.06
N PRO A 117 1.29 2.17 -23.07
CA PRO A 117 2.01 1.01 -22.51
C PRO A 117 2.21 -0.13 -23.51
N ALA A 118 1.32 -0.24 -24.51
CA ALA A 118 1.38 -1.28 -25.55
C ALA A 118 2.34 -0.92 -26.69
N GLY A 119 2.52 0.38 -27.00
CA GLY A 119 3.31 0.86 -28.12
C GLY A 119 4.55 1.66 -27.70
N GLN A 120 4.49 2.97 -27.88
CA GLN A 120 5.63 3.89 -27.79
C GLN A 120 6.18 4.07 -26.38
N ARG A 121 5.41 3.70 -25.34
CA ARG A 121 5.84 3.73 -23.93
C ARG A 121 6.40 5.08 -23.49
N LYS A 122 5.77 6.17 -23.95
CA LYS A 122 6.13 7.53 -23.54
C LYS A 122 5.73 7.77 -22.08
N ASN A 123 6.68 8.18 -21.27
CA ASN A 123 6.44 8.54 -19.88
C ASN A 123 5.60 9.83 -19.79
N THR A 124 4.62 9.87 -18.90
CA THR A 124 3.69 11.00 -18.75
C THR A 124 4.29 12.22 -18.03
N LYS A 125 5.44 12.04 -17.38
CA LYS A 125 6.21 13.08 -16.65
C LYS A 125 5.51 13.68 -15.43
N ASP A 126 4.31 13.22 -15.12
CA ASP A 126 3.47 13.72 -14.03
C ASP A 126 2.84 12.59 -13.18
N ASN A 127 3.15 11.33 -13.51
CA ASN A 127 2.61 10.11 -12.89
C ASN A 127 1.09 9.91 -12.99
N THR A 128 0.41 10.63 -13.89
CA THR A 128 -1.00 10.43 -14.23
C THR A 128 -1.14 9.45 -15.41
N PRO A 129 -2.30 8.77 -15.57
CA PRO A 129 -3.44 8.76 -14.66
C PRO A 129 -3.26 7.86 -13.43
N ALA A 130 -3.95 8.19 -12.34
CA ALA A 130 -4.13 7.32 -11.19
C ALA A 130 -5.15 6.19 -11.46
N VAL A 131 -5.03 5.08 -10.72
CA VAL A 131 -6.05 4.03 -10.64
C VAL A 131 -7.08 4.45 -9.59
N ILE A 132 -8.33 4.68 -10.00
CA ILE A 132 -9.38 5.25 -9.13
C ILE A 132 -10.52 4.25 -8.97
N HIS A 133 -10.79 3.86 -7.71
CA HIS A 133 -11.92 3.05 -7.31
C HIS A 133 -12.93 3.95 -6.58
N THR A 134 -14.13 4.09 -7.15
CA THR A 134 -15.17 4.95 -6.57
C THR A 134 -16.35 4.12 -6.10
N GLU A 135 -16.79 4.36 -4.86
CA GLU A 135 -17.99 3.80 -4.26
C GLU A 135 -18.95 4.93 -3.86
N LEU A 136 -20.24 4.79 -4.17
CA LEU A 136 -21.28 5.70 -3.68
C LEU A 136 -21.83 5.17 -2.35
N VAL A 137 -21.79 6.01 -1.32
CA VAL A 137 -22.22 5.64 0.05
C VAL A 137 -23.29 6.59 0.58
N LYS A 138 -23.99 6.21 1.64
CA LYS A 138 -24.91 7.13 2.32
C LYS A 138 -24.11 8.22 3.03
N GLY A 139 -24.68 9.42 3.14
CA GLY A 139 -24.08 10.53 3.90
C GLY A 139 -23.76 11.73 3.03
N SER A 140 -23.04 12.68 3.62
CA SER A 140 -22.74 14.00 3.05
C SER A 140 -21.25 14.35 3.12
N GLU A 141 -20.42 13.31 3.18
CA GLU A 141 -18.96 13.38 3.29
C GLU A 141 -18.32 12.66 2.12
N ILE A 142 -17.06 12.97 1.88
CA ILE A 142 -16.18 12.26 0.97
C ILE A 142 -15.01 11.70 1.78
N GLU A 143 -14.72 10.42 1.60
CA GLU A 143 -13.54 9.77 2.17
C GLU A 143 -12.61 9.38 1.03
N ILE A 144 -11.33 9.77 1.12
CA ILE A 144 -10.31 9.44 0.12
C ILE A 144 -9.17 8.73 0.84
N LYS A 145 -8.92 7.48 0.47
CA LYS A 145 -7.72 6.73 0.86
C LYS A 145 -6.79 6.64 -0.35
N ILE A 146 -5.52 6.96 -0.17
CA ILE A 146 -4.52 7.01 -1.25
C ILE A 146 -3.36 6.09 -0.92
N ALA A 147 -2.88 5.35 -1.91
CA ALA A 147 -1.65 4.58 -1.86
C ALA A 147 -0.74 4.97 -3.04
N ALA A 148 0.55 5.14 -2.76
CA ALA A 148 1.61 5.24 -3.76
C ALA A 148 2.27 3.86 -3.94
N LYS A 149 1.74 3.05 -4.86
CA LYS A 149 2.10 1.62 -4.92
C LYS A 149 3.33 1.39 -5.79
N GLY A 150 4.46 1.08 -5.15
CA GLY A 150 5.72 0.77 -5.84
C GLY A 150 5.57 -0.42 -6.80
N GLY A 151 6.08 -0.29 -8.02
CA GLY A 151 5.99 -1.27 -9.08
C GLY A 151 6.64 -2.61 -8.73
N GLY A 152 7.72 -2.59 -7.92
CA GLY A 152 8.34 -3.81 -7.40
C GLY A 152 7.35 -4.69 -6.63
N SER A 153 6.59 -4.09 -5.71
CA SER A 153 5.54 -4.77 -4.95
C SER A 153 4.30 -5.08 -5.79
N GLU A 154 3.94 -4.21 -6.74
CA GLU A 154 2.80 -4.42 -7.64
C GLU A 154 2.99 -5.66 -8.52
N ASN A 155 4.21 -5.83 -9.06
CA ASN A 155 4.58 -6.99 -9.88
C ASN A 155 4.54 -8.33 -9.12
N LYS A 156 4.40 -8.31 -7.79
CA LYS A 156 4.24 -9.51 -6.97
C LYS A 156 2.79 -9.85 -6.64
N ALA A 157 1.81 -9.13 -7.19
CA ALA A 157 0.42 -9.52 -7.09
C ALA A 157 0.19 -10.92 -7.68
N LYS A 158 -0.57 -11.75 -6.96
CA LYS A 158 -0.93 -13.12 -7.34
C LYS A 158 -2.43 -13.32 -7.20
N LEU A 159 -2.99 -14.13 -8.09
CA LEU A 159 -4.40 -14.50 -8.09
C LEU A 159 -4.50 -16.02 -8.25
N VAL A 160 -5.44 -16.62 -7.53
CA VAL A 160 -5.79 -18.03 -7.66
C VAL A 160 -7.30 -18.20 -7.47
N MET A 161 -7.87 -19.20 -8.14
CA MET A 161 -9.24 -19.67 -7.88
C MET A 161 -9.15 -20.93 -7.04
N LEU A 162 -9.49 -20.81 -5.76
CA LEU A 162 -9.49 -21.92 -4.82
C LEU A 162 -10.86 -22.62 -4.83
N ASN A 163 -10.84 -23.95 -4.72
CA ASN A 163 -12.06 -24.69 -4.40
C ASN A 163 -12.46 -24.41 -2.93
N PRO A 164 -13.73 -24.61 -2.55
CA PRO A 164 -14.17 -24.39 -1.17
C PRO A 164 -13.40 -25.19 -0.11
N SER A 165 -12.83 -26.33 -0.47
CA SER A 165 -12.03 -27.19 0.40
C SER A 165 -10.55 -26.83 0.48
N ASP A 166 -10.06 -25.94 -0.38
CA ASP A 166 -8.64 -25.64 -0.48
C ASP A 166 -8.20 -24.70 0.67
N SER A 167 -6.96 -24.89 1.13
CA SER A 167 -6.37 -24.08 2.20
C SER A 167 -5.77 -22.79 1.66
N ILE A 168 -6.30 -21.65 2.14
CA ILE A 168 -5.73 -20.32 1.86
C ILE A 168 -4.30 -20.24 2.35
N VAL A 169 -4.04 -20.78 3.54
CA VAL A 169 -2.71 -20.77 4.17
C VAL A 169 -1.70 -21.52 3.31
N ASP A 170 -2.02 -22.73 2.89
CA ASP A 170 -1.09 -23.55 2.10
C ASP A 170 -0.79 -22.91 0.75
N TRP A 171 -1.79 -22.26 0.14
CA TRP A 171 -1.56 -21.47 -1.07
C TRP A 171 -0.61 -20.29 -0.82
N VAL A 172 -0.80 -19.52 0.25
CA VAL A 172 0.10 -18.40 0.58
C VAL A 172 1.52 -18.89 0.80
N ILE A 173 1.72 -19.95 1.60
CA ILE A 173 3.05 -20.48 1.92
C ILE A 173 3.74 -21.08 0.69
N LYS A 174 2.99 -21.72 -0.20
CA LYS A 174 3.52 -22.19 -1.49
C LYS A 174 3.91 -21.03 -2.42
N THR A 175 3.16 -19.92 -2.36
CA THR A 175 3.30 -18.80 -3.30
C THR A 175 4.39 -17.82 -2.88
N LEU A 176 4.53 -17.55 -1.58
CA LEU A 176 5.42 -16.52 -1.06
C LEU A 176 6.89 -16.67 -1.52
N PRO A 177 7.50 -17.87 -1.52
CA PRO A 177 8.87 -18.06 -2.04
C PRO A 177 9.02 -17.66 -3.52
N THR A 178 7.97 -17.83 -4.33
CA THR A 178 8.00 -17.49 -5.77
C THR A 178 8.06 -15.99 -6.03
N MET A 179 7.74 -15.16 -5.04
CA MET A 179 7.81 -13.71 -5.15
C MET A 179 9.27 -13.21 -5.08
N GLY A 180 10.17 -14.01 -4.49
CA GLY A 180 11.54 -13.59 -4.16
C GLY A 180 11.56 -12.37 -3.24
N ALA A 181 12.69 -11.66 -3.20
CA ALA A 181 12.86 -10.47 -2.36
C ALA A 181 12.45 -9.14 -3.03
N GLY A 182 12.00 -9.16 -4.29
CA GLY A 182 11.75 -7.95 -5.09
C GLY A 182 10.57 -7.06 -4.65
N TRP A 183 9.90 -7.41 -3.54
CA TRP A 183 8.89 -6.59 -2.87
C TRP A 183 9.41 -6.00 -1.54
N CYS A 184 10.71 -6.15 -1.27
CA CYS A 184 11.45 -5.55 -0.15
C CYS A 184 10.94 -5.95 1.24
N PRO A 185 10.92 -7.25 1.61
CA PRO A 185 10.57 -7.65 2.98
C PRO A 185 11.53 -7.04 4.04
N PRO A 186 11.12 -6.90 5.31
CA PRO A 186 9.83 -7.28 5.84
C PRO A 186 8.72 -6.34 5.36
N GLY A 187 7.54 -6.88 5.06
CA GLY A 187 6.43 -6.09 4.54
C GLY A 187 5.07 -6.75 4.69
N MET A 188 4.02 -6.03 4.32
CA MET A 188 2.64 -6.49 4.50
C MET A 188 2.16 -7.37 3.35
N LEU A 189 1.41 -8.43 3.68
CA LEU A 189 0.62 -9.20 2.72
C LEU A 189 -0.82 -8.70 2.69
N GLY A 190 -1.24 -8.15 1.55
CA GLY A 190 -2.64 -7.84 1.29
C GLY A 190 -3.34 -9.07 0.71
N ILE A 191 -4.37 -9.57 1.38
CA ILE A 191 -5.07 -10.81 0.99
C ILE A 191 -6.56 -10.51 0.86
N GLY A 192 -7.06 -10.57 -0.38
CA GLY A 192 -8.48 -10.45 -0.69
C GLY A 192 -9.09 -11.83 -0.92
N ILE A 193 -10.17 -12.13 -0.20
CA ILE A 193 -10.86 -13.44 -0.25
C ILE A 193 -12.32 -13.20 -0.68
N GLY A 194 -12.75 -13.91 -1.72
CA GLY A 194 -14.13 -13.87 -2.23
C GLY A 194 -14.36 -12.87 -3.35
N GLY A 195 -15.61 -12.84 -3.84
CA GLY A 195 -15.99 -12.09 -5.04
C GLY A 195 -15.47 -12.73 -6.33
N THR A 196 -15.53 -12.00 -7.44
CA THR A 196 -14.85 -12.36 -8.69
C THR A 196 -13.37 -11.99 -8.63
N ALA A 197 -12.59 -12.38 -9.64
CA ALA A 197 -11.16 -12.09 -9.75
C ALA A 197 -10.81 -10.61 -9.47
N GLU A 198 -11.58 -9.70 -10.07
CA GLU A 198 -11.38 -8.26 -9.98
C GLU A 198 -11.67 -7.76 -8.56
N LYS A 199 -12.76 -8.24 -7.94
CA LYS A 199 -13.11 -7.85 -6.58
C LYS A 199 -12.11 -8.38 -5.56
N ALA A 200 -11.62 -9.62 -5.73
CA ALA A 200 -10.59 -10.18 -4.87
C ALA A 200 -9.29 -9.35 -4.93
N ALA A 201 -8.87 -8.93 -6.13
CA ALA A 201 -7.70 -8.07 -6.30
C ALA A 201 -7.87 -6.70 -5.63
N VAL A 202 -9.05 -6.08 -5.78
CA VAL A 202 -9.39 -4.82 -5.12
C VAL A 202 -9.37 -4.97 -3.59
N LEU A 203 -10.02 -6.01 -3.05
CA LEU A 203 -10.03 -6.29 -1.60
C LEU A 203 -8.62 -6.50 -1.05
N ALA A 204 -7.74 -7.16 -1.79
CA ALA A 204 -6.35 -7.34 -1.39
C ALA A 204 -5.62 -6.00 -1.24
N LYS A 205 -5.87 -5.04 -2.15
CA LYS A 205 -5.31 -3.68 -2.05
C LYS A 205 -5.95 -2.86 -0.93
N GLU A 206 -7.27 -2.96 -0.77
CA GLU A 206 -7.99 -2.27 0.31
C GLU A 206 -7.49 -2.73 1.70
N SER A 207 -7.21 -4.02 1.87
CA SER A 207 -6.68 -4.57 3.14
C SER A 207 -5.33 -4.00 3.57
N LEU A 208 -4.54 -3.46 2.62
CA LEU A 208 -3.26 -2.81 2.91
C LEU A 208 -3.43 -1.39 3.47
N MET A 209 -4.66 -0.86 3.50
CA MET A 209 -4.99 0.44 4.07
C MET A 209 -5.45 0.36 5.52
N ASP A 210 -5.51 -0.84 6.09
CA ASP A 210 -5.88 -1.08 7.49
C ASP A 210 -4.66 -0.96 8.42
N PRO A 211 -4.87 -0.67 9.72
CA PRO A 211 -3.78 -0.56 10.68
C PRO A 211 -2.94 -1.84 10.80
N ILE A 212 -1.64 -1.68 11.03
CA ILE A 212 -0.73 -2.78 11.34
C ILE A 212 -0.87 -3.12 12.83
N ASP A 213 -1.82 -4.01 13.15
CA ASP A 213 -2.20 -4.36 14.52
C ASP A 213 -1.86 -5.80 14.91
N ILE A 214 -1.08 -6.54 14.09
CA ILE A 214 -0.91 -7.99 14.26
C ILE A 214 -0.23 -8.38 15.58
N HIS A 215 0.65 -7.53 16.12
CA HIS A 215 1.27 -7.72 17.43
C HIS A 215 0.28 -7.54 18.57
N GLU A 216 -0.59 -6.53 18.48
CA GLU A 216 -1.67 -6.32 19.45
C GLU A 216 -2.70 -7.45 19.38
N LEU A 217 -3.07 -7.87 18.17
CA LEU A 217 -3.89 -9.05 17.91
C LEU A 217 -3.32 -10.29 18.61
N ARG A 218 -2.01 -10.55 18.49
CA ARG A 218 -1.38 -11.68 19.17
C ARG A 218 -1.47 -11.59 20.69
N LYS A 219 -1.30 -10.40 21.27
CA LYS A 219 -1.38 -10.18 22.73
C LYS A 219 -2.79 -10.42 23.27
N ARG A 220 -3.82 -9.91 22.58
CA ARG A 220 -5.22 -10.06 23.01
C ARG A 220 -5.85 -11.41 22.64
N GLY A 221 -5.28 -12.11 21.67
CA GLY A 221 -5.83 -13.34 21.08
C GLY A 221 -6.88 -13.08 20.01
N PRO A 222 -7.06 -14.02 19.04
CA PRO A 222 -8.04 -13.89 17.99
C PRO A 222 -9.47 -14.08 18.51
N ALA A 223 -10.40 -13.28 18.02
CA ALA A 223 -11.83 -13.33 18.36
C ALA A 223 -12.67 -14.01 17.27
N ASN A 224 -12.11 -14.23 16.08
CA ASN A 224 -12.80 -14.83 14.95
C ASN A 224 -11.82 -15.54 13.99
N ARG A 225 -12.38 -16.25 13.00
CA ARG A 225 -11.59 -17.04 12.04
C ARG A 225 -10.64 -16.19 11.18
N ILE A 226 -11.00 -14.94 10.85
CA ILE A 226 -10.13 -14.06 10.06
C ILE A 226 -8.88 -13.72 10.88
N GLU A 227 -9.05 -13.41 12.16
CA GLU A 227 -7.92 -13.10 13.05
C GLU A 227 -7.03 -14.32 13.31
N GLU A 228 -7.61 -15.50 13.50
CA GLU A 228 -6.85 -16.76 13.54
C GLU A 228 -6.03 -16.95 12.26
N LEU A 229 -6.65 -16.73 11.10
CA LEU A 229 -6.01 -16.88 9.80
C LEU A 229 -4.84 -15.89 9.62
N ARG A 230 -4.98 -14.64 10.08
CA ARG A 230 -3.89 -13.65 10.03
C ARG A 230 -2.67 -14.11 10.81
N LEU A 231 -2.87 -14.61 12.03
CA LEU A 231 -1.78 -15.13 12.87
C LEU A 231 -1.16 -16.40 12.27
N GLU A 232 -2.00 -17.33 11.79
CA GLU A 232 -1.54 -18.57 11.16
C GLU A 232 -0.67 -18.30 9.92
N ILE A 233 -1.08 -17.36 9.07
CA ILE A 233 -0.32 -16.96 7.87
C ILE A 233 0.98 -16.29 8.28
N MET A 234 0.96 -15.34 9.23
CA MET A 234 2.16 -14.64 9.69
C MET A 234 3.20 -15.64 10.23
N ASP A 235 2.79 -16.55 11.10
CA ASP A 235 3.70 -17.51 11.72
C ASP A 235 4.33 -18.46 10.69
N LYS A 236 3.50 -19.01 9.80
CA LYS A 236 4.01 -19.91 8.75
C LYS A 236 4.84 -19.18 7.70
N ALA A 237 4.51 -17.94 7.36
CA ALA A 237 5.29 -17.14 6.42
C ALA A 237 6.67 -16.79 6.99
N ASN A 238 6.74 -16.41 8.27
CA ASN A 238 8.00 -16.14 8.95
C ASN A 238 8.83 -17.41 9.14
N ALA A 239 8.19 -18.56 9.39
CA ALA A 239 8.87 -19.86 9.48
C ALA A 239 9.52 -20.33 8.16
N LEU A 240 9.18 -19.75 7.01
CA LEU A 240 9.89 -20.02 5.75
C LEU A 240 11.33 -19.50 5.76
N GLY A 241 11.68 -18.60 6.68
CA GLY A 241 13.03 -18.06 6.81
C GLY A 241 13.49 -17.27 5.58
N ILE A 242 12.57 -16.64 4.83
CA ILE A 242 12.92 -15.75 3.72
C ILE A 242 13.62 -14.51 4.29
N GLY A 243 13.02 -13.91 5.33
CA GLY A 243 13.58 -12.84 6.13
C GLY A 243 13.72 -11.50 5.42
N ALA A 244 14.26 -10.51 6.14
CA ALA A 244 14.41 -9.15 5.65
C ALA A 244 15.28 -9.12 4.38
N GLN A 245 14.79 -8.47 3.32
CA GLN A 245 15.41 -8.38 1.99
C GLN A 245 15.76 -9.73 1.35
N GLY A 246 15.19 -10.85 1.84
CA GLY A 246 15.54 -12.21 1.39
C GLY A 246 16.89 -12.71 1.93
N LEU A 247 17.41 -12.12 3.01
CA LEU A 247 18.70 -12.45 3.62
C LEU A 247 18.60 -13.54 4.70
N GLY A 248 17.45 -14.20 4.82
CA GLY A 248 17.13 -15.05 5.95
C GLY A 248 16.79 -14.26 7.21
N GLY A 249 16.55 -14.95 8.32
CA GLY A 249 16.15 -14.34 9.59
C GLY A 249 14.71 -14.64 9.97
N LEU A 250 14.25 -13.99 11.05
CA LEU A 250 12.99 -14.31 11.71
C LEU A 250 11.79 -13.62 11.09
N THR A 251 11.97 -12.47 10.45
CA THR A 251 10.84 -11.63 9.97
C THR A 251 10.85 -11.45 8.46
N THR A 252 9.82 -11.99 7.81
CA THR A 252 9.49 -11.77 6.40
C THR A 252 8.26 -10.88 6.24
N VAL A 253 7.28 -11.03 7.13
CA VAL A 253 5.98 -10.32 7.14
C VAL A 253 5.61 -9.86 8.54
#